data_AF-A0A965WUE5-F1
#
_entry.id   AF-A0A965WUE5-F1
#
_cell.length_a   1.000
_cell.length_b   1.000
_cell.length_c   1.000
_cell.angle_alpha   90.00
_cell.angle_beta   90.00
_cell.angle_gamma   90.00
#
_symmetry.space_group_name_H-M   'P 1'
#
loop_
_entity.id
_entity.type
_entity.pdbx_description
1 polymer ?
#
loop_
_entity_poly.entity_id
_entity_poly.type
_entity_poly.pdbx_seq_one_letter_code
_entity_poly.pdbx_strand_id
1 'polypeptide(L)'
;MAKEVSKMILDDEEIMKETPVVSDMDNLFEEPKTRKTKKQAVIEDNDEPISCLRNERVIVRFVPKQTGLVSNPKHILYGGMAEAAVRWFTLPRLSSGMYVNALTDKEKAYLEEIMGLEYNALSIYKKVDNFWENYTVRLTKQDNFLNLADPDDYIKYKILLANKDYIASSLQELQDRPKMTYQFVIVQEGEEAKTAKKEMNATMQSYMKFGEIQEDADKLRVIIETIDGRPLAKTTKIEFLHEKINKLIQADPKLFLRVSEDPYLDTKVLIKKAIEEGLISNRGGMLYLKSDGSPLCGDNEEPTLSVAAKFLSAPKRQELKFSLEAKLKG
;
A
#
# COMPACT_ATOMS: atom_id res chain seq x y z
N MET A 1 -8.71 -57.41 -26.72
CA MET A 1 -7.76 -58.35 -26.10
C MET A 1 -6.56 -58.51 -27.02
N ALA A 2 -5.38 -58.75 -26.43
CA ALA A 2 -4.06 -59.05 -27.00
C ALA A 2 -3.18 -57.88 -27.55
N LYS A 3 -1.98 -57.80 -26.95
CA LYS A 3 -0.78 -56.97 -27.21
C LYS A 3 0.12 -57.64 -28.27
N GLU A 4 1.05 -56.90 -28.90
CA GLU A 4 2.52 -57.04 -28.68
C GLU A 4 3.39 -56.17 -29.60
N VAL A 5 4.65 -55.97 -29.18
CA VAL A 5 5.69 -55.04 -29.66
C VAL A 5 6.95 -55.83 -30.05
N SER A 6 7.69 -55.45 -31.12
CA SER A 6 9.17 -55.66 -31.32
C SER A 6 9.58 -55.29 -32.77
N LYS A 7 10.83 -55.04 -33.19
CA LYS A 7 12.08 -54.43 -32.66
C LYS A 7 13.03 -54.29 -33.89
N MET A 8 13.80 -53.20 -33.97
CA MET A 8 15.05 -52.87 -34.72
C MET A 8 15.67 -53.81 -35.78
N ILE A 9 16.17 -53.22 -36.88
CA ILE A 9 17.38 -53.65 -37.63
C ILE A 9 18.18 -52.41 -38.10
N LEU A 10 19.50 -52.42 -37.87
CA LEU A 10 20.54 -51.48 -38.36
C LEU A 10 21.12 -52.03 -39.67
N ASP A 11 21.60 -51.15 -40.56
CA ASP A 11 22.31 -51.56 -41.79
C ASP A 11 23.69 -50.88 -41.88
N ASP A 12 24.68 -51.68 -42.27
CA ASP A 12 26.11 -51.62 -41.91
C ASP A 12 27.02 -51.21 -43.09
N GLU A 13 26.61 -50.27 -43.95
CA GLU A 13 27.27 -50.05 -45.25
C GLU A 13 28.38 -48.99 -45.36
N GLU A 14 28.75 -48.24 -44.31
CA GLU A 14 29.85 -47.25 -44.41
C GLU A 14 31.16 -47.64 -43.69
N ILE A 15 31.33 -48.95 -43.43
CA ILE A 15 32.57 -49.53 -42.90
C ILE A 15 33.35 -50.21 -44.04
N MET A 16 33.96 -49.45 -44.97
CA MET A 16 35.04 -49.98 -45.82
C MET A 16 35.95 -48.87 -46.40
N LYS A 17 37.18 -48.79 -45.85
CA LYS A 17 38.50 -48.71 -46.55
C LYS A 17 38.86 -47.46 -47.39
N GLU A 18 40.10 -46.97 -47.47
CA GLU A 18 41.44 -47.29 -46.94
C GLU A 18 42.37 -46.06 -47.15
N THR A 19 43.38 -45.92 -46.28
CA THR A 19 44.53 -44.96 -46.19
C THR A 19 45.60 -45.14 -47.32
N PRO A 20 46.83 -44.51 -47.40
CA PRO A 20 47.55 -43.48 -46.60
C PRO A 20 48.44 -42.42 -47.35
N VAL A 21 48.85 -41.37 -46.60
CA VAL A 21 50.15 -40.63 -46.40
C VAL A 21 51.29 -40.55 -47.46
N VAL A 22 51.78 -39.32 -47.71
CA VAL A 22 53.21 -38.91 -47.99
C VAL A 22 53.43 -37.51 -47.36
N SER A 23 54.15 -37.36 -46.23
CA SER A 23 55.56 -36.88 -46.03
C SER A 23 55.88 -35.50 -46.67
N ASP A 24 56.49 -34.50 -46.04
CA ASP A 24 57.55 -34.49 -45.03
C ASP A 24 57.53 -33.23 -44.14
N MET A 25 58.20 -33.38 -43.00
CA MET A 25 58.57 -32.39 -42.01
C MET A 25 59.05 -31.05 -42.59
N ASP A 26 58.46 -29.95 -42.15
CA ASP A 26 59.20 -28.77 -41.70
C ASP A 26 58.30 -27.81 -40.90
N ASN A 27 58.88 -27.26 -39.84
CA ASN A 27 58.37 -26.18 -38.98
C ASN A 27 57.44 -26.58 -37.82
N LEU A 28 58.03 -27.20 -36.80
CA LEU A 28 57.64 -26.96 -35.41
C LEU A 28 57.93 -25.49 -35.07
N PHE A 29 56.92 -24.78 -34.53
CA PHE A 29 56.89 -23.48 -33.84
C PHE A 29 55.85 -22.52 -34.45
N GLU A 30 54.55 -22.75 -34.16
CA GLU A 30 53.52 -21.69 -34.26
C GLU A 30 53.44 -20.93 -32.92
N GLU A 31 53.71 -19.63 -32.97
CA GLU A 31 53.44 -18.70 -31.87
C GLU A 31 51.92 -18.54 -31.63
N PRO A 32 51.49 -18.33 -30.37
CA PRO A 32 50.07 -18.29 -30.03
C PRO A 32 49.37 -17.05 -30.61
N LYS A 33 48.36 -17.30 -31.46
CA LYS A 33 47.48 -16.27 -32.03
C LYS A 33 46.74 -15.52 -30.91
N THR A 34 47.18 -14.28 -30.67
CA THR A 34 46.51 -13.29 -29.82
C THR A 34 45.04 -13.12 -30.22
N ARG A 35 44.12 -13.44 -29.31
CA ARG A 35 42.70 -13.09 -29.41
C ARG A 35 42.57 -11.57 -29.45
N LYS A 36 42.16 -11.03 -30.60
CA LYS A 36 41.81 -9.62 -30.78
C LYS A 36 40.67 -9.25 -29.82
N THR A 37 41.00 -8.44 -28.82
CA THR A 37 40.06 -7.77 -27.92
C THR A 37 39.08 -6.95 -28.75
N LYS A 38 37.79 -7.27 -28.70
CA LYS A 38 36.74 -6.37 -29.17
C LYS A 38 36.82 -5.11 -28.30
N LYS A 39 37.18 -3.98 -28.90
CA LYS A 39 37.05 -2.66 -28.28
C LYS A 39 35.61 -2.52 -27.79
N GLN A 40 35.44 -2.43 -26.47
CA GLN A 40 34.19 -1.98 -25.87
C GLN A 40 33.88 -0.60 -26.46
N ALA A 41 32.68 -0.48 -27.02
CA ALA A 41 32.10 0.83 -27.27
C ALA A 41 31.97 1.51 -25.90
N VAL A 42 32.76 2.56 -25.70
CA VAL A 42 32.58 3.48 -24.59
C VAL A 42 31.25 4.17 -24.85
N ILE A 43 30.21 3.68 -24.19
CA ILE A 43 29.04 4.50 -23.92
C ILE A 43 29.56 5.44 -22.83
N GLU A 44 29.76 6.71 -23.18
CA GLU A 44 29.85 7.77 -22.17
C GLU A 44 28.45 7.89 -21.55
N ASP A 45 28.10 6.95 -20.67
CA ASP A 45 27.17 7.25 -19.61
C ASP A 45 27.96 8.18 -18.68
N ASN A 46 27.43 9.37 -18.39
CA ASN A 46 27.92 10.16 -17.27
C ASN A 46 27.73 9.32 -16.01
N ASP A 47 28.75 8.53 -15.67
CA ASP A 47 28.82 7.57 -14.57
C ASP A 47 29.07 8.30 -13.23
N GLU A 48 28.58 9.54 -13.13
CA GLU A 48 28.59 10.26 -11.87
C GLU A 48 27.58 9.57 -10.93
N PRO A 49 28.01 9.16 -9.73
CA PRO A 49 27.11 8.49 -8.82
C PRO A 49 26.01 9.46 -8.39
N ILE A 50 24.77 9.10 -8.76
CA ILE A 50 23.59 9.89 -8.40
C ILE A 50 23.44 9.88 -6.88
N SER A 51 23.43 11.07 -6.28
CA SER A 51 23.30 11.23 -4.84
C SER A 51 22.05 10.52 -4.29
N CYS A 52 22.26 9.67 -3.29
CA CYS A 52 21.18 8.98 -2.58
C CYS A 52 20.64 9.78 -1.38
N LEU A 53 21.33 10.85 -0.99
CA LEU A 53 21.00 11.69 0.16
C LEU A 53 19.80 12.57 -0.15
N ARG A 54 19.02 12.85 0.89
CA ARG A 54 17.79 13.64 0.79
C ARG A 54 17.81 14.73 1.84
N ASN A 55 17.45 15.95 1.47
CA ASN A 55 17.32 17.04 2.45
C ASN A 55 16.01 16.90 3.25
N GLU A 56 15.93 15.81 4.02
CA GLU A 56 14.77 15.38 4.79
C GLU A 56 15.25 14.87 6.15
N ARG A 57 14.44 15.07 7.19
CA ARG A 57 14.64 14.44 8.49
C ARG A 57 13.57 13.40 8.74
N VAL A 58 13.97 12.33 9.39
CA VAL A 58 13.07 11.27 9.84
C VAL A 58 13.19 11.09 11.34
N ILE A 59 12.07 10.77 11.97
CA ILE A 59 11.93 10.54 13.40
C ILE A 59 11.71 9.05 13.59
N VAL A 60 12.56 8.41 14.39
CA VAL A 60 12.39 7.02 14.79
C VAL A 60 11.83 7.02 16.21
N ARG A 61 10.54 6.75 16.31
CA ARG A 61 9.76 6.85 17.54
C ARG A 61 9.50 5.48 18.16
N PHE A 62 9.61 5.40 19.48
CA PHE A 62 9.26 4.20 20.24
C PHE A 62 7.75 3.94 20.21
N VAL A 63 7.35 2.68 20.02
CA VAL A 63 5.94 2.26 20.03
C VAL A 63 5.61 1.64 21.39
N PRO A 64 4.97 2.38 22.32
CA PRO A 64 4.67 1.87 23.64
C PRO A 64 3.60 0.78 23.56
N LYS A 65 3.86 -0.36 24.18
CA LYS A 65 2.89 -1.46 24.31
C LYS A 65 2.52 -1.71 25.76
N GLN A 66 1.23 -1.88 26.02
CA GLN A 66 0.77 -2.31 27.33
C GLN A 66 1.30 -3.73 27.60
N THR A 67 2.01 -3.91 28.70
CA THR A 67 2.48 -5.21 29.14
C THR A 67 1.62 -5.70 30.29
N GLY A 68 1.58 -7.03 30.54
CA GLY A 68 0.84 -7.59 31.67
C GLY A 68 1.33 -7.12 33.05
N LEU A 69 2.54 -6.54 33.12
CA LEU A 69 3.16 -6.07 34.36
C LEU A 69 2.83 -4.61 34.69
N VAL A 70 2.65 -3.75 33.66
CA VAL A 70 2.41 -2.32 33.85
C VAL A 70 1.33 -1.84 32.89
N SER A 71 0.14 -1.61 33.45
CA SER A 71 -1.05 -1.17 32.71
C SER A 71 -1.28 0.34 32.75
N ASN A 72 -0.69 1.07 33.72
CA ASN A 72 -0.88 2.52 33.85
C ASN A 72 0.04 3.28 32.88
N PRO A 73 -0.51 4.07 31.92
CA PRO A 73 0.27 4.82 30.94
C PRO A 73 1.24 5.86 31.53
N LYS A 74 0.97 6.36 32.74
CA LYS A 74 1.82 7.35 33.42
C LYS A 74 3.01 6.74 34.15
N HIS A 75 3.12 5.41 34.18
CA HIS A 75 4.22 4.73 34.85
C HIS A 75 5.50 4.80 34.00
N ILE A 76 6.65 5.04 34.63
CA ILE A 76 7.95 5.20 33.94
C ILE A 76 8.35 4.00 33.06
N LEU A 77 7.94 2.79 33.47
CA LEU A 77 8.18 1.52 32.74
C LEU A 77 7.05 1.15 31.78
N TYR A 78 6.01 1.99 31.65
CA TYR A 78 4.95 1.75 30.68
C TYR A 78 5.54 1.72 29.26
N GLY A 79 5.04 0.77 28.46
CA GLY A 79 5.53 0.54 27.10
C GLY A 79 6.58 -0.57 26.99
N GLY A 80 7.15 -1.07 28.10
CA GLY A 80 8.13 -2.17 28.08
C GLY A 80 9.59 -1.73 27.90
N MET A 81 9.88 -0.42 27.99
CA MET A 81 11.22 0.16 27.94
C MET A 81 11.35 1.28 28.98
N ALA A 82 12.43 1.26 29.78
CA ALA A 82 12.74 2.34 30.74
C ALA A 82 13.30 3.57 30.02
N GLU A 83 13.23 4.74 30.64
CA GLU A 83 13.63 6.02 30.03
C GLU A 83 15.11 6.08 29.62
N ALA A 84 16.01 5.55 30.48
CA ALA A 84 17.44 5.47 30.20
C ALA A 84 17.86 4.24 29.36
N ALA A 85 16.92 3.35 29.04
CA ALA A 85 17.23 2.14 28.27
C ALA A 85 17.55 2.49 26.81
N VAL A 86 18.37 1.65 26.20
CA VAL A 86 18.78 1.77 24.79
C VAL A 86 18.55 0.46 24.06
N ARG A 87 18.29 0.54 22.76
CA ARG A 87 18.25 -0.59 21.85
C ARG A 87 19.31 -0.39 20.78
N TRP A 88 20.03 -1.45 20.47
CA TRP A 88 21.05 -1.46 19.45
C TRP A 88 20.57 -2.32 18.29
N PHE A 89 20.61 -1.76 17.08
CA PHE A 89 20.27 -2.45 15.84
C PHE A 89 21.50 -2.55 14.95
N THR A 90 21.73 -3.73 14.41
CA THR A 90 22.75 -3.98 13.38
C THR A 90 22.04 -4.34 12.08
N LEU A 91 22.82 -4.41 10.99
CA LEU A 91 22.31 -4.93 9.74
C LEU A 91 21.92 -6.42 9.94
N PRO A 92 20.66 -6.82 9.67
CA PRO A 92 20.22 -8.17 9.95
C PRO A 92 20.89 -9.17 9.01
N ARG A 93 20.97 -10.43 9.46
CA ARG A 93 21.48 -11.55 8.66
C ARG A 93 20.33 -12.40 8.13
N LEU A 94 20.47 -12.87 6.90
CA LEU A 94 19.60 -13.87 6.29
C LEU A 94 19.84 -15.25 6.92
N SER A 95 18.95 -16.20 6.65
CA SER A 95 19.13 -17.60 7.05
C SER A 95 20.42 -18.23 6.52
N SER A 96 20.95 -17.71 5.41
CA SER A 96 22.25 -18.10 4.84
C SER A 96 23.46 -17.59 5.64
N GLY A 97 23.26 -16.76 6.66
CA GLY A 97 24.31 -16.10 7.43
C GLY A 97 24.87 -14.82 6.80
N MET A 98 24.50 -14.52 5.55
CA MET A 98 24.88 -13.27 4.86
C MET A 98 24.08 -12.08 5.39
N TYR A 99 24.67 -10.88 5.39
CA TYR A 99 23.91 -9.66 5.69
C TYR A 99 22.85 -9.38 4.63
N VAL A 100 21.72 -8.82 5.06
CA VAL A 100 20.70 -8.29 4.16
C VAL A 100 21.30 -7.11 3.38
N ASN A 101 21.10 -7.10 2.07
CA ASN A 101 21.56 -5.98 1.25
C ASN A 101 20.64 -4.75 1.46
N ALA A 102 21.04 -3.82 2.32
CA ALA A 102 20.26 -2.61 2.61
C ALA A 102 20.50 -1.47 1.61
N LEU A 103 21.65 -1.45 0.93
CA LEU A 103 22.05 -0.42 -0.03
C LEU A 103 22.11 -1.01 -1.45
N THR A 104 21.64 -0.25 -2.44
CA THR A 104 21.90 -0.57 -3.86
C THR A 104 23.37 -0.34 -4.20
N ASP A 105 23.84 -0.90 -5.31
CA ASP A 105 25.25 -0.76 -5.68
C ASP A 105 25.62 0.69 -6.04
N LYS A 106 24.66 1.46 -6.60
CA LYS A 106 24.81 2.91 -6.81
C LYS A 106 24.89 3.68 -5.50
N GLU A 107 24.05 3.33 -4.52
CA GLU A 107 24.09 3.93 -3.19
C GLU A 107 25.44 3.66 -2.50
N LYS A 108 25.97 2.43 -2.61
CA LYS A 108 27.29 2.08 -2.05
C LYS A 108 28.40 2.91 -2.70
N ALA A 109 28.45 2.96 -4.03
CA ALA A 109 29.47 3.72 -4.75
C ALA A 109 29.47 5.20 -4.36
N TYR A 110 28.27 5.83 -4.32
CA TYR A 110 28.13 7.22 -3.90
C TYR A 110 28.57 7.44 -2.45
N LEU A 111 28.12 6.59 -1.52
CA LEU A 111 28.45 6.72 -0.10
C LEU A 111 29.94 6.48 0.17
N GLU A 112 30.55 5.50 -0.53
CA GLU A 112 31.99 5.23 -0.43
C GLU A 112 32.81 6.45 -0.89
N GLU A 113 32.42 7.10 -1.99
CA GLU A 113 33.09 8.30 -2.48
C GLU A 113 32.99 9.47 -1.49
N ILE A 114 31.79 9.85 -1.08
CA ILE A 114 31.59 11.03 -0.22
C ILE A 114 32.11 10.84 1.20
N MET A 115 32.15 9.60 1.70
CA MET A 115 32.69 9.26 3.01
C MET A 115 34.21 9.01 2.97
N GLY A 116 34.83 8.97 1.78
CA GLY A 116 36.25 8.69 1.60
C GLY A 116 36.65 7.25 1.97
N LEU A 117 35.75 6.29 1.77
CA LEU A 117 35.99 4.88 2.04
C LEU A 117 36.73 4.23 0.86
N GLU A 118 37.41 3.12 1.14
CA GLU A 118 38.00 2.30 0.09
C GLU A 118 36.93 1.72 -0.85
N TYR A 119 37.32 1.47 -2.09
CA TYR A 119 36.44 0.83 -3.06
C TYR A 119 35.84 -0.47 -2.50
N ASN A 120 34.52 -0.60 -2.58
CA ASN A 120 33.78 -1.78 -2.13
C ASN A 120 33.86 -2.03 -0.60
N ALA A 121 34.14 -0.98 0.20
CA ALA A 121 34.13 -1.05 1.66
C ALA A 121 32.74 -1.37 2.24
N LEU A 122 31.66 -0.92 1.61
CA LEU A 122 30.27 -1.17 2.04
C LEU A 122 29.71 -2.51 1.52
N SER A 123 30.55 -3.35 0.93
CA SER A 123 30.14 -4.67 0.45
C SER A 123 29.74 -5.61 1.58
N ILE A 124 28.53 -6.18 1.49
CA ILE A 124 28.07 -7.22 2.42
C ILE A 124 28.85 -8.55 2.28
N TYR A 125 29.63 -8.71 1.19
CA TYR A 125 30.39 -9.92 0.88
C TYR A 125 31.83 -9.89 1.41
N LYS A 126 32.26 -8.79 2.02
CA LYS A 126 33.62 -8.67 2.55
C LYS A 126 33.81 -9.64 3.73
N LYS A 127 34.85 -10.48 3.67
CA LYS A 127 35.12 -11.53 4.68
C LYS A 127 36.01 -11.04 5.84
N VAL A 128 36.85 -10.04 5.59
CA VAL A 128 37.80 -9.47 6.54
C VAL A 128 37.48 -7.99 6.68
N ASP A 129 37.45 -7.48 7.91
CA ASP A 129 37.13 -6.08 8.23
C ASP A 129 35.86 -5.58 7.54
N ASN A 130 34.77 -6.34 7.74
CA ASN A 130 33.48 -6.01 7.17
C ASN A 130 32.86 -4.83 7.92
N PHE A 131 32.58 -3.74 7.20
CA PHE A 131 31.99 -2.52 7.73
C PHE A 131 30.75 -2.79 8.62
N TRP A 132 29.89 -3.72 8.19
CA TRP A 132 28.61 -3.99 8.84
C TRP A 132 28.71 -4.74 10.17
N GLU A 133 29.87 -5.32 10.50
CA GLU A 133 30.05 -6.10 11.72
C GLU A 133 30.04 -5.23 12.98
N ASN A 134 30.65 -4.06 12.91
CA ASN A 134 30.78 -3.13 14.04
C ASN A 134 29.82 -1.94 13.94
N TYR A 135 29.11 -1.78 12.83
CA TYR A 135 28.19 -0.67 12.64
C TYR A 135 26.86 -0.92 13.36
N THR A 136 26.59 -0.11 14.38
CA THR A 136 25.41 -0.24 15.24
C THR A 136 24.62 1.06 15.29
N VAL A 137 23.30 0.92 15.28
CA VAL A 137 22.35 2.03 15.42
C VAL A 137 21.76 2.01 16.82
N ARG A 138 22.05 3.05 17.60
CA ARG A 138 21.52 3.23 18.96
C ARG A 138 20.19 3.97 18.91
N LEU A 139 19.13 3.36 19.43
CA LEU A 139 17.83 4.00 19.63
C LEU A 139 17.50 4.09 21.12
N THR A 140 16.92 5.22 21.52
CA THR A 140 16.43 5.49 22.88
C THR A 140 14.90 5.47 22.91
N LYS A 141 14.31 5.49 24.11
CA LYS A 141 12.85 5.59 24.27
C LYS A 141 12.27 6.91 23.72
N GLN A 142 13.05 7.98 23.78
CA GLN A 142 12.68 9.29 23.24
C GLN A 142 12.77 9.29 21.70
N ASP A 143 12.24 10.34 21.07
CA ASP A 143 12.34 10.52 19.63
C ASP A 143 13.82 10.58 19.21
N ASN A 144 14.19 9.72 18.26
CA ASN A 144 15.53 9.68 17.68
C ASN A 144 15.45 10.32 16.29
N PHE A 145 16.29 11.33 16.03
CA PHE A 145 16.26 12.08 14.78
C PHE A 145 17.40 11.63 13.88
N LEU A 146 17.11 11.37 12.60
CA LEU A 146 18.11 11.09 11.57
C LEU A 146 17.98 12.12 10.46
N ASN A 147 19.11 12.72 10.07
CA ASN A 147 19.18 13.64 8.94
C ASN A 147 19.59 12.87 7.67
N LEU A 148 18.69 12.71 6.70
CA LEU A 148 18.99 11.93 5.49
C LEU A 148 19.93 12.65 4.51
N ALA A 149 20.31 13.90 4.81
CA ALA A 149 21.36 14.62 4.11
C ALA A 149 22.76 14.25 4.64
N ASP A 150 22.84 13.61 5.80
CA ASP A 150 24.08 13.10 6.37
C ASP A 150 24.29 11.63 5.96
N PRO A 151 25.46 11.25 5.42
CA PRO A 151 25.73 9.89 4.97
C PRO A 151 25.62 8.82 6.06
N ASP A 152 26.07 9.12 7.28
CA ASP A 152 26.09 8.19 8.41
C ASP A 152 24.66 7.92 8.90
N ASP A 153 23.86 8.97 9.03
CA ASP A 153 22.42 8.88 9.36
C ASP A 153 21.61 8.20 8.25
N TYR A 154 21.96 8.40 6.97
CA TYR A 154 21.34 7.67 5.87
C TYR A 154 21.61 6.16 5.96
N ILE A 155 22.83 5.75 6.28
CA ILE A 155 23.18 4.34 6.50
C ILE A 155 22.40 3.78 7.70
N LYS A 156 22.32 4.52 8.82
CA LYS A 156 21.50 4.14 9.99
C LYS A 156 20.04 3.92 9.60
N TYR A 157 19.46 4.86 8.83
CA TYR A 157 18.10 4.76 8.33
C TYR A 157 17.88 3.48 7.51
N LYS A 158 18.81 3.13 6.62
CA LYS A 158 18.71 1.92 5.77
C LYS A 158 18.86 0.63 6.59
N ILE A 159 19.68 0.62 7.63
CA ILE A 159 19.74 -0.49 8.60
C ILE A 159 18.40 -0.66 9.33
N LEU A 160 17.80 0.43 9.79
CA LEU A 160 16.51 0.38 10.48
C LEU A 160 15.39 -0.13 9.57
N LEU A 161 15.34 0.30 8.30
CA LEU A 161 14.41 -0.23 7.30
C LEU A 161 14.61 -1.73 7.02
N ALA A 162 15.84 -2.23 7.12
CA ALA A 162 16.13 -3.66 6.94
C ALA A 162 15.60 -4.50 8.12
N ASN A 163 15.46 -3.92 9.32
CA ASN A 163 14.98 -4.58 10.55
C ASN A 163 13.44 -4.68 10.62
N LYS A 164 12.82 -5.25 9.59
CA LYS A 164 11.35 -5.33 9.37
C LYS A 164 10.53 -6.09 10.42
N ASP A 165 11.16 -6.74 11.39
CA ASP A 165 10.46 -7.41 12.49
C ASP A 165 10.33 -6.54 13.73
N TYR A 166 11.20 -5.54 13.87
CA TYR A 166 11.25 -4.67 15.04
C TYR A 166 10.96 -3.20 14.71
N ILE A 167 11.11 -2.81 13.45
CA ILE A 167 10.90 -1.45 12.97
C ILE A 167 9.77 -1.45 11.93
N ALA A 168 8.74 -0.65 12.17
CA ALA A 168 7.75 -0.32 11.15
C ALA A 168 8.28 0.81 10.26
N SER A 169 8.19 0.67 8.94
CA SER A 169 8.73 1.64 7.99
C SER A 169 7.92 2.94 7.90
N SER A 170 6.67 2.93 8.37
CA SER A 170 5.79 4.09 8.47
C SER A 170 4.68 3.87 9.52
N LEU A 171 4.00 4.95 9.90
CA LEU A 171 2.77 4.86 10.72
C LEU A 171 1.68 4.04 10.03
N GLN A 172 1.59 4.14 8.70
CA GLN A 172 0.63 3.37 7.92
C GLN A 172 0.92 1.86 8.01
N GLU A 173 2.18 1.43 7.90
CA GLU A 173 2.53 0.01 8.06
C GLU A 173 2.18 -0.49 9.46
N LEU A 174 2.40 0.33 10.50
CA LEU A 174 2.05 0.00 11.86
C LEU A 174 0.53 -0.20 12.04
N GLN A 175 -0.30 0.56 11.32
CA GLN A 175 -1.76 0.47 11.34
C GLN A 175 -2.29 -0.71 10.51
N ASP A 176 -1.81 -0.85 9.27
CA ASP A 176 -2.30 -1.86 8.33
C ASP A 176 -1.85 -3.27 8.72
N ARG A 177 -0.65 -3.40 9.31
CA ARG A 177 -0.03 -4.70 9.66
C ARG A 177 0.68 -4.63 11.02
N PRO A 178 -0.08 -4.48 12.13
CA PRO A 178 0.52 -4.37 13.46
C PRO A 178 1.20 -5.67 13.88
N LYS A 179 2.54 -5.67 13.96
CA LYS A 179 3.31 -6.79 14.55
C LYS A 179 3.48 -6.59 16.06
N MET A 180 3.30 -7.66 16.83
CA MET A 180 3.63 -7.67 18.27
C MET A 180 5.12 -7.40 18.53
N THR A 181 6.01 -7.69 17.58
CA THR A 181 7.45 -7.49 17.70
C THR A 181 7.92 -6.06 17.40
N TYR A 182 7.09 -5.21 16.79
CA TYR A 182 7.47 -3.82 16.52
C TYR A 182 7.79 -3.05 17.81
N GLN A 183 8.98 -2.47 17.88
CA GLN A 183 9.45 -1.65 18.99
C GLN A 183 9.52 -0.17 18.60
N PHE A 184 9.78 0.13 17.33
CA PHE A 184 9.87 1.49 16.83
C PHE A 184 9.14 1.64 15.50
N VAL A 185 8.80 2.89 15.16
CA VAL A 185 8.22 3.28 13.89
C VAL A 185 8.99 4.47 13.33
N ILE A 186 9.21 4.47 12.03
CA ILE A 186 9.79 5.61 11.32
C ILE A 186 8.67 6.55 10.89
N VAL A 187 8.85 7.84 11.12
CA VAL A 187 7.90 8.90 10.78
C VAL A 187 8.67 9.99 10.04
N GLN A 188 8.20 10.42 8.86
CA GLN A 188 8.84 11.56 8.20
C GLN A 188 8.48 12.86 8.93
N GLU A 189 9.43 13.79 9.03
CA GLU A 189 9.15 15.10 9.61
C GLU A 189 8.03 15.81 8.81
N GLY A 190 6.95 16.18 9.50
CA GLY A 190 5.77 16.78 8.89
C GLY A 190 4.75 15.80 8.28
N GLU A 191 4.98 14.48 8.32
CA GLU A 191 3.99 13.49 7.88
C GLU A 191 2.76 13.50 8.79
N GLU A 192 2.95 13.62 10.10
CA GLU A 192 1.85 13.75 11.07
C GLU A 192 1.05 15.02 10.81
N ALA A 193 1.71 16.13 10.51
CA ALA A 193 1.04 17.36 10.13
C ALA A 193 0.30 17.23 8.78
N LYS A 194 0.83 16.46 7.82
CA LYS A 194 0.14 16.16 6.55
C LYS A 194 -1.08 15.27 6.76
N THR A 195 -0.98 14.24 7.60
CA THR A 195 -2.09 13.33 7.93
C THR A 195 -3.16 14.06 8.73
N ALA A 196 -2.77 14.81 9.75
CA ALA A 196 -3.68 15.68 10.50
C ALA A 196 -4.33 16.74 9.61
N LYS A 197 -3.60 17.36 8.67
CA LYS A 197 -4.18 18.26 7.66
C LYS A 197 -5.18 17.55 6.75
N LYS A 198 -4.88 16.33 6.29
CA LYS A 198 -5.81 15.54 5.45
C LYS A 198 -7.09 15.18 6.21
N GLU A 199 -6.98 14.77 7.47
CA GLU A 199 -8.11 14.44 8.33
C GLU A 199 -8.92 15.68 8.73
N MET A 200 -8.24 16.78 9.07
CA MET A 200 -8.86 18.06 9.34
C MET A 200 -9.59 18.60 8.09
N ASN A 201 -8.98 18.47 6.91
CA ASN A 201 -9.63 18.83 5.64
C ASN A 201 -10.88 17.99 5.39
N ALA A 202 -10.81 16.66 5.60
CA ALA A 202 -11.99 15.80 5.46
C ALA A 202 -13.08 16.15 6.47
N THR A 203 -12.72 16.42 7.73
CA THR A 203 -13.66 16.82 8.79
C THR A 203 -14.33 18.15 8.47
N MET A 204 -13.54 19.14 8.04
CA MET A 204 -14.03 20.45 7.62
C MET A 204 -14.98 20.32 6.43
N GLN A 205 -14.58 19.58 5.39
CA GLN A 205 -15.43 19.32 4.23
C GLN A 205 -16.74 18.62 4.61
N SER A 206 -16.68 17.64 5.52
CA SER A 206 -17.87 16.96 6.03
C SER A 206 -18.82 17.91 6.76
N TYR A 207 -18.31 18.81 7.61
CA TYR A 207 -19.17 19.80 8.28
C TYR A 207 -19.70 20.87 7.31
N MET A 208 -18.92 21.29 6.31
CA MET A 208 -19.41 22.18 5.26
C MET A 208 -20.55 21.52 4.50
N LYS A 209 -20.37 20.26 4.08
CA LYS A 209 -21.39 19.50 3.37
C LYS A 209 -22.62 19.26 4.22
N PHE A 210 -22.44 18.95 5.51
CA PHE A 210 -23.54 18.86 6.46
C PHE A 210 -24.31 20.18 6.54
N GLY A 211 -23.61 21.32 6.62
CA GLY A 211 -24.24 22.65 6.61
C GLY A 211 -25.10 22.93 5.38
N GLU A 212 -24.74 22.39 4.21
CA GLU A 212 -25.54 22.51 2.97
C GLU A 212 -26.82 21.66 3.00
N ILE A 213 -26.80 20.51 3.69
CA ILE A 213 -27.90 19.53 3.67
C ILE A 213 -28.67 19.43 5.00
N GLN A 214 -28.28 20.18 6.03
CA GLN A 214 -28.80 20.07 7.39
C GLN A 214 -30.31 20.31 7.49
N GLU A 215 -30.90 21.03 6.55
CA GLU A 215 -32.34 21.32 6.52
C GLU A 215 -33.15 20.24 5.79
N ASP A 216 -32.49 19.33 5.05
CA ASP A 216 -33.15 18.26 4.29
C ASP A 216 -33.18 16.95 5.08
N ALA A 217 -34.20 16.78 5.91
CA ALA A 217 -34.37 15.60 6.76
C ALA A 217 -34.35 14.27 5.98
N ASP A 218 -34.80 14.26 4.72
CA ASP A 218 -34.82 13.06 3.90
C ASP A 218 -33.40 12.69 3.43
N LYS A 219 -32.59 13.67 2.99
CA LYS A 219 -31.17 13.46 2.70
C LYS A 219 -30.42 12.93 3.91
N LEU A 220 -30.63 13.56 5.07
CA LEU A 220 -29.98 13.15 6.31
C LEU A 220 -30.32 11.70 6.66
N ARG A 221 -31.60 11.30 6.57
CA ARG A 221 -32.00 9.90 6.78
C ARG A 221 -31.29 8.97 5.81
N VAL A 222 -31.31 9.25 4.50
CA VAL A 222 -30.68 8.35 3.51
C VAL A 222 -29.18 8.18 3.77
N ILE A 223 -28.48 9.26 4.13
CA ILE A 223 -27.06 9.19 4.48
C ILE A 223 -26.86 8.30 5.72
N ILE A 224 -27.63 8.52 6.80
CA ILE A 224 -27.51 7.72 8.02
C ILE A 224 -27.82 6.25 7.73
N GLU A 225 -28.91 5.95 7.04
CA GLU A 225 -29.30 4.57 6.71
C GLU A 225 -28.25 3.87 5.84
N THR A 226 -27.59 4.62 4.94
CA THR A 226 -26.53 4.08 4.07
C THR A 226 -25.27 3.75 4.86
N ILE A 227 -24.95 4.52 5.90
CA ILE A 227 -23.76 4.32 6.73
C ILE A 227 -24.02 3.31 7.87
N ASP A 228 -25.11 3.48 8.63
CA ASP A 228 -25.48 2.63 9.78
C ASP A 228 -26.10 1.28 9.35
N GLY A 229 -26.62 1.19 8.11
CA GLY A 229 -27.31 0.00 7.59
C GLY A 229 -28.68 -0.27 8.23
N ARG A 230 -29.20 0.65 9.05
CA ARG A 230 -30.46 0.51 9.79
C ARG A 230 -31.49 1.53 9.31
N PRO A 231 -32.73 1.12 9.00
CA PRO A 231 -33.77 2.04 8.55
C PRO A 231 -34.21 3.00 9.69
N LEU A 232 -34.58 4.21 9.31
CA LEU A 232 -35.10 5.24 10.20
C LEU A 232 -36.55 5.57 9.85
N ALA A 233 -37.38 5.86 10.86
CA ALA A 233 -38.77 6.24 10.62
C ALA A 233 -38.89 7.62 9.96
N LYS A 234 -39.90 7.81 9.10
CA LYS A 234 -40.20 9.10 8.43
C LYS A 234 -40.48 10.23 9.43
N THR A 235 -41.00 9.89 10.61
CA THR A 235 -41.33 10.84 11.69
C THR A 235 -40.15 11.21 12.58
N THR A 236 -38.93 10.77 12.24
CA THR A 236 -37.73 11.07 13.03
C THR A 236 -37.47 12.57 13.04
N LYS A 237 -37.28 13.13 14.25
CA LYS A 237 -37.02 14.55 14.44
C LYS A 237 -35.67 14.96 13.87
N ILE A 238 -35.61 16.15 13.27
CA ILE A 238 -34.41 16.63 12.57
C ILE A 238 -33.22 16.80 13.52
N GLU A 239 -33.46 17.17 14.77
CA GLU A 239 -32.41 17.32 15.79
C GLU A 239 -31.73 15.98 16.11
N PHE A 240 -32.49 14.88 16.09
CA PHE A 240 -31.93 13.54 16.26
C PHE A 240 -31.07 13.13 15.05
N LEU A 241 -31.49 13.51 13.84
CA LEU A 241 -30.70 13.29 12.63
C LEU A 241 -29.39 14.09 12.68
N HIS A 242 -29.43 15.35 13.14
CA HIS A 242 -28.23 16.17 13.34
C HIS A 242 -27.25 15.53 14.32
N GLU A 243 -27.73 15.07 15.48
CA GLU A 243 -26.88 14.41 16.48
C GLU A 243 -26.25 13.13 15.90
N LYS A 244 -27.01 12.36 15.13
CA LYS A 244 -26.52 11.17 14.44
C LYS A 244 -25.46 11.49 13.40
N ILE A 245 -25.68 12.48 12.53
CA ILE A 245 -24.68 12.90 11.55
C ILE A 245 -23.40 13.39 12.22
N ASN A 246 -23.52 14.18 13.29
CA ASN A 246 -22.35 14.62 14.05
C ASN A 246 -21.52 13.43 14.56
N LYS A 247 -22.17 12.38 15.12
CA LYS A 247 -21.48 11.15 15.52
C LYS A 247 -20.81 10.42 14.36
N LEU A 248 -21.46 10.37 13.19
CA LEU A 248 -20.90 9.75 11.98
C LEU A 248 -19.68 10.51 11.45
N ILE A 249 -19.74 11.85 11.41
CA ILE A 249 -18.61 12.70 11.00
C ILE A 249 -17.44 12.52 11.97
N GLN A 250 -17.70 12.48 13.28
CA GLN A 250 -16.64 12.27 14.28
C GLN A 250 -16.01 10.87 14.21
N ALA A 251 -16.79 9.85 13.83
CA ALA A 251 -16.30 8.48 13.73
C ALA A 251 -15.49 8.23 12.45
N ASP A 252 -16.00 8.65 11.29
CA ASP A 252 -15.30 8.55 10.00
C ASP A 252 -15.73 9.69 9.06
N PRO A 253 -15.00 10.81 9.07
CA PRO A 253 -15.33 11.96 8.22
C PRO A 253 -15.26 11.60 6.73
N LYS A 254 -14.36 10.71 6.32
CA LYS A 254 -14.15 10.36 4.90
C LYS A 254 -15.30 9.51 4.37
N LEU A 255 -15.81 8.58 5.18
CA LEU A 255 -16.97 7.78 4.81
C LEU A 255 -18.22 8.66 4.71
N PHE A 256 -18.46 9.54 5.68
CA PHE A 256 -19.56 10.50 5.60
C PHE A 256 -19.46 11.33 4.31
N LEU A 257 -18.30 11.95 4.05
CA LEU A 257 -18.09 12.79 2.88
C LEU A 257 -18.41 12.02 1.59
N ARG A 258 -17.84 10.82 1.42
CA ARG A 258 -18.07 9.95 0.26
C ARG A 258 -19.56 9.65 0.03
N VAL A 259 -20.32 9.38 1.07
CA VAL A 259 -21.76 9.08 0.96
C VAL A 259 -22.57 10.35 0.68
N SER A 260 -22.20 11.47 1.32
CA SER A 260 -22.89 12.76 1.17
C SER A 260 -22.63 13.44 -0.20
N GLU A 261 -21.51 13.10 -0.85
CA GLU A 261 -21.13 13.56 -2.19
C GLU A 261 -21.48 12.54 -3.28
N ASP A 262 -22.24 11.49 -2.95
CA ASP A 262 -22.70 10.52 -3.95
C ASP A 262 -23.51 11.25 -5.05
N PRO A 263 -23.08 11.17 -6.33
CA PRO A 263 -23.78 11.82 -7.44
C PRO A 263 -25.26 11.43 -7.59
N TYR A 264 -25.63 10.26 -7.04
CA TYR A 264 -26.98 9.73 -7.10
C TYR A 264 -27.74 9.87 -5.78
N LEU A 265 -27.23 10.62 -4.80
CA LEU A 265 -27.86 10.80 -3.48
C LEU A 265 -29.31 11.30 -3.61
N ASP A 266 -29.54 12.32 -4.42
CA ASP A 266 -30.88 12.88 -4.64
C ASP A 266 -31.85 11.83 -5.23
N THR A 267 -31.37 11.00 -6.15
CA THR A 267 -32.18 9.92 -6.73
C THR A 267 -32.42 8.80 -5.70
N LYS A 268 -31.47 8.51 -4.81
CA LYS A 268 -31.67 7.58 -3.68
C LYS A 268 -32.74 8.10 -2.71
N VAL A 269 -32.72 9.40 -2.43
CA VAL A 269 -33.76 10.08 -1.62
C VAL A 269 -35.12 9.96 -2.30
N LEU A 270 -35.19 10.21 -3.61
CA LEU A 270 -36.42 10.04 -4.39
C LEU A 270 -36.97 8.61 -4.28
N ILE A 271 -36.11 7.60 -4.46
CA ILE A 271 -36.50 6.19 -4.37
C ILE A 271 -37.04 5.88 -2.97
N LYS A 272 -36.38 6.35 -1.92
CA LYS A 272 -36.82 6.11 -0.53
C LYS A 272 -38.18 6.72 -0.25
N LYS A 273 -38.44 7.95 -0.70
CA LYS A 273 -39.77 8.58 -0.64
C LYS A 273 -40.82 7.77 -1.40
N ALA A 274 -40.49 7.31 -2.61
CA ALA A 274 -41.38 6.50 -3.42
C ALA A 274 -41.68 5.12 -2.82
N ILE A 275 -40.77 4.54 -2.02
CA ILE A 275 -41.05 3.32 -1.25
C ILE A 275 -42.08 3.61 -0.14
N GLU A 276 -41.92 4.73 0.56
CA GLU A 276 -42.78 5.12 1.68
C GLU A 276 -44.21 5.44 1.25
N GLU A 277 -44.39 6.12 0.12
CA GLU A 277 -45.70 6.36 -0.48
C GLU A 277 -46.24 5.14 -1.25
N GLY A 278 -45.50 4.03 -1.23
CA GLY A 278 -45.92 2.78 -1.85
C GLY A 278 -46.00 2.85 -3.37
N LEU A 279 -45.18 3.66 -4.04
CA LEU A 279 -44.99 3.70 -5.49
C LEU A 279 -43.94 2.67 -5.95
N ILE A 280 -42.96 2.38 -5.09
CA ILE A 280 -41.93 1.35 -5.28
C ILE A 280 -42.09 0.27 -4.21
N SER A 281 -42.03 -0.99 -4.62
CA SER A 281 -42.00 -2.15 -3.73
C SER A 281 -40.55 -2.52 -3.39
N ASN A 282 -40.24 -2.65 -2.11
CA ASN A 282 -38.96 -3.19 -1.63
C ASN A 282 -39.17 -4.63 -1.13
N ARG A 283 -38.55 -5.60 -1.80
CA ARG A 283 -38.66 -7.04 -1.49
C ARG A 283 -37.26 -7.56 -1.15
N GLY A 284 -36.92 -7.60 0.13
CA GLY A 284 -35.62 -8.10 0.58
C GLY A 284 -34.42 -7.27 0.08
N GLY A 285 -34.59 -5.97 -0.15
CA GLY A 285 -33.54 -5.08 -0.68
C GLY A 285 -33.57 -4.89 -2.21
N MET A 286 -34.44 -5.64 -2.90
CA MET A 286 -34.66 -5.53 -4.35
C MET A 286 -35.85 -4.61 -4.64
N LEU A 287 -35.68 -3.68 -5.57
CA LEU A 287 -36.61 -2.58 -5.83
C LEU A 287 -37.38 -2.76 -7.15
N TYR A 288 -38.71 -2.68 -7.07
CA TYR A 288 -39.61 -2.88 -8.19
C TYR A 288 -40.65 -1.77 -8.27
N LEU A 289 -41.04 -1.35 -9.48
CA LEU A 289 -42.18 -0.47 -9.66
C LEU A 289 -43.46 -1.18 -9.24
N LYS A 290 -44.33 -0.51 -8.48
CA LYS A 290 -45.59 -1.13 -8.07
C LYS A 290 -46.64 -1.15 -9.18
N SER A 291 -46.53 -0.27 -10.18
CA SER A 291 -47.48 -0.17 -11.29
C SER A 291 -47.50 -1.42 -12.17
N ASP A 292 -46.34 -1.99 -12.46
CA ASP A 292 -46.18 -3.11 -13.41
C ASP A 292 -45.27 -4.24 -12.88
N GLY A 293 -44.67 -4.08 -11.70
CA GLY A 293 -43.77 -5.06 -11.11
C GLY A 293 -42.37 -5.08 -11.73
N SER A 294 -42.04 -4.14 -12.64
CA SER A 294 -40.75 -4.13 -13.32
C SER A 294 -39.59 -3.82 -12.35
N PRO A 295 -38.42 -4.48 -12.50
CA PRO A 295 -37.26 -4.21 -11.67
C PRO A 295 -36.62 -2.87 -12.04
N LEU A 296 -36.16 -2.12 -11.04
CA LEU A 296 -35.45 -0.85 -11.24
C LEU A 296 -33.95 -1.09 -11.52
N CYS A 297 -33.63 -1.84 -12.57
CA CYS A 297 -32.24 -2.12 -12.97
C CYS A 297 -32.12 -2.39 -14.48
N GLY A 298 -30.88 -2.40 -14.98
CA GLY A 298 -30.58 -2.86 -16.33
C GLY A 298 -30.59 -4.39 -16.46
N ASP A 299 -30.32 -4.87 -17.66
CA ASP A 299 -30.17 -6.31 -17.93
C ASP A 299 -28.99 -6.89 -17.15
N ASN A 300 -29.18 -8.05 -16.53
CA ASN A 300 -28.20 -8.75 -15.69
C ASN A 300 -27.71 -7.99 -14.44
N GLU A 301 -28.45 -6.98 -13.98
CA GLU A 301 -28.17 -6.30 -12.72
C GLU A 301 -29.21 -6.68 -11.64
N GLU A 302 -28.82 -6.54 -10.38
CA GLU A 302 -29.76 -6.64 -9.25
C GLU A 302 -30.31 -5.25 -8.91
N PRO A 303 -31.63 -5.09 -8.68
CA PRO A 303 -32.26 -3.80 -8.43
C PRO A 303 -32.06 -3.31 -6.99
N THR A 304 -30.81 -3.21 -6.56
CA THR A 304 -30.41 -2.62 -5.30
C THR A 304 -30.58 -1.11 -5.33
N LEU A 305 -30.57 -0.44 -4.16
CA LEU A 305 -30.76 1.02 -4.08
C LEU A 305 -29.76 1.81 -4.96
N SER A 306 -28.49 1.41 -4.99
CA SER A 306 -27.47 2.09 -5.80
C SER A 306 -27.68 1.86 -7.30
N VAL A 307 -28.02 0.65 -7.72
CA VAL A 307 -28.31 0.32 -9.12
C VAL A 307 -29.57 1.02 -9.58
N ALA A 308 -30.64 1.01 -8.78
CA ALA A 308 -31.88 1.70 -9.07
C ALA A 308 -31.68 3.22 -9.19
N ALA A 309 -30.86 3.82 -8.32
CA ALA A 309 -30.55 5.24 -8.40
C ALA A 309 -29.80 5.60 -9.68
N LYS A 310 -28.83 4.77 -10.08
CA LYS A 310 -28.12 4.92 -11.37
C LYS A 310 -29.07 4.73 -12.56
N PHE A 311 -29.93 3.72 -12.50
CA PHE A 311 -30.91 3.40 -13.53
C PHE A 311 -31.90 4.56 -13.77
N LEU A 312 -32.49 5.09 -12.70
CA LEU A 312 -33.43 6.23 -12.78
C LEU A 312 -32.74 7.55 -13.17
N SER A 313 -31.44 7.69 -12.88
CA SER A 313 -30.67 8.87 -13.27
C SER A 313 -30.22 8.82 -14.74
N ALA A 314 -30.38 7.69 -15.44
CA ALA A 314 -30.00 7.56 -16.83
C ALA A 314 -30.86 8.46 -17.74
N PRO A 315 -30.28 9.10 -18.79
CA PRO A 315 -31.03 9.96 -19.71
C PRO A 315 -32.25 9.28 -20.35
N LYS A 316 -32.17 7.97 -20.60
CA LYS A 316 -33.25 7.17 -21.19
C LYS A 316 -34.43 6.93 -20.23
N ARG A 317 -34.29 7.23 -18.95
CA ARG A 317 -35.29 6.93 -17.90
C ARG A 317 -35.82 8.20 -17.21
N GLN A 318 -35.55 9.38 -17.77
CA GLN A 318 -35.98 10.66 -17.20
C GLN A 318 -37.51 10.76 -17.08
N GLU A 319 -38.27 10.26 -18.06
CA GLU A 319 -39.74 10.21 -17.98
C GLU A 319 -40.23 9.45 -16.75
N LEU A 320 -39.64 8.28 -16.48
CA LEU A 320 -39.97 7.48 -15.31
C LEU A 320 -39.62 8.22 -14.01
N LYS A 321 -38.44 8.84 -13.94
CA LYS A 321 -38.01 9.64 -12.79
C LYS A 321 -38.98 10.79 -12.52
N PHE A 322 -39.33 11.57 -13.54
CA PHE A 322 -40.27 12.68 -13.42
C PHE A 322 -41.68 12.21 -13.05
N SER A 323 -42.12 11.05 -13.54
CA SER A 323 -43.41 10.48 -13.15
C SER A 323 -43.48 10.15 -11.65
N LEU A 324 -42.39 9.66 -11.06
CA LEU A 324 -42.29 9.39 -9.62
C LEU A 324 -42.26 10.70 -8.82
N GLU A 325 -41.49 11.69 -9.28
CA GLU A 325 -41.45 13.02 -8.65
C GLU A 325 -42.81 13.71 -8.65
N ALA A 326 -43.55 13.63 -9.75
CA ALA A 326 -44.90 14.20 -9.86
C ALA A 326 -45.88 13.54 -8.89
N LYS A 327 -45.85 12.20 -8.79
CA LYS A 327 -46.70 11.44 -7.87
C LYS A 327 -46.39 11.66 -6.39
N LEU A 328 -45.17 12.11 -6.07
CA LEU A 328 -44.79 12.46 -4.70
C LEU A 328 -45.18 13.88 -4.29
N LYS A 329 -45.51 14.74 -5.27
CA LYS A 329 -45.94 16.13 -5.04
C LYS A 329 -47.46 16.30 -5.02
N GLY A 330 -48.20 15.38 -5.67
CA GLY A 330 -49.67 15.39 -5.75
C GLY A 330 -50.30 14.58 -4.64
#